data_AF-A0A5B1R6D7-F1
#
_entry.id   AF-A0A5B1R6D7-F1
#
_cell.length_a   1.000
_cell.length_b   1.000
_cell.length_c   1.000
_cell.angle_alpha   90.00
_cell.angle_beta   90.00
_cell.angle_gamma   90.00
#
_symmetry.space_group_name_H-M   'P 1'
#
loop_
_entity.id
_entity.type
_entity.pdbx_description
1 polymer ?
#
loop_
_entity_poly.entity_id
_entity_poly.type
_entity_poly.pdbx_seq_one_letter_code
_entity_poly.pdbx_strand_id
1 'polypeptide(L)'
;MAEASTPVAVPPQMPPSDIQPRTADAPFNAEKAGVDVILRSSDKVDFYTHKLVLSLASPFFETAFLVPQPTDGSTTPSIPVVDIPEDSHALGLLLRCCYPLRPPTLSTLADVRCVLHAALKYEMDAARAVAETSLKDVVDEDPVGVFAIGCKCNREDVCQLAAKRLLAYSLQSFESEELHGLSAYPYNKLMQWHARCCTAASGTTSRRDWFRNCEVLTNGTGNCSSGVCWVRDPLADSERSDQWLAHQALWPYLRRAQLALQSCPSSVSDIASEAVLGGRLDFSEMLGREVDRVVSEVPIPKFCDTK
;
A
#
# COMPACT_ATOMS: atom_id res chain seq x y z
N MET A 1 28.59 37.55 41.46
CA MET A 1 29.19 37.35 40.12
C MET A 1 28.05 36.93 39.20
N ALA A 2 27.54 37.86 38.41
CA ALA A 2 26.47 37.62 37.45
C ALA A 2 27.08 37.87 36.06
N GLU A 3 27.23 36.82 35.28
CA GLU A 3 27.71 36.90 33.90
C GLU A 3 26.57 37.46 33.02
N ALA A 4 26.86 38.56 32.34
CA ALA A 4 25.98 39.15 31.35
C ALA A 4 26.16 38.41 30.02
N SER A 5 25.15 37.62 29.63
CA SER A 5 25.07 37.03 28.28
C SER A 5 24.82 38.12 27.24
N THR A 6 25.72 38.21 26.26
CA THR A 6 25.56 39.01 25.04
C THR A 6 24.63 38.30 24.06
N PRO A 7 23.71 39.00 23.36
CA PRO A 7 22.85 38.37 22.38
C PRO A 7 23.61 38.11 21.07
N VAL A 8 23.56 36.87 20.61
CA VAL A 8 24.10 36.41 19.31
C VAL A 8 23.25 37.02 18.19
N ALA A 9 23.88 37.75 17.28
CA ALA A 9 23.25 38.32 16.10
C ALA A 9 22.88 37.19 15.11
N VAL A 10 21.59 37.08 14.79
CA VAL A 10 21.07 36.22 13.71
C VAL A 10 21.51 36.83 12.37
N PRO A 11 22.15 36.08 11.46
CA PRO A 11 22.54 36.60 10.16
C PRO A 11 21.29 36.95 9.32
N PRO A 12 21.35 38.00 8.48
CA PRO A 12 20.21 38.44 7.69
C PRO A 12 19.76 37.34 6.72
N GLN A 13 18.48 36.97 6.82
CA GLN A 13 17.83 36.07 5.87
C GLN A 13 17.93 36.66 4.46
N MET A 14 18.41 35.87 3.49
CA MET A 14 18.33 36.20 2.07
C MET A 14 16.86 36.42 1.69
N PRO A 15 16.54 37.46 0.89
CA PRO A 15 15.19 37.63 0.38
C PRO A 15 14.79 36.40 -0.46
N PRO A 16 13.53 35.96 -0.41
CA PRO A 16 13.04 34.88 -1.28
C PRO A 16 13.27 35.29 -2.73
N SER A 17 14.03 34.48 -3.47
CA SER A 17 14.23 34.64 -4.90
C SER A 17 12.88 34.80 -5.59
N ASP A 18 12.74 35.85 -6.40
CA ASP A 18 11.55 36.16 -7.18
C ASP A 18 11.42 35.12 -8.30
N ILE A 19 10.82 33.96 -7.99
CA ILE A 19 10.60 32.88 -8.95
C ILE A 19 9.50 33.36 -9.90
N GLN A 20 9.89 33.72 -11.12
CA GLN A 20 8.93 34.05 -12.16
C GLN A 20 8.00 32.85 -12.44
N PRO A 21 6.67 33.08 -12.56
CA PRO A 21 5.74 32.02 -12.88
C PRO A 21 6.09 31.35 -14.21
N ARG A 22 6.14 30.02 -14.23
CA ARG A 22 6.27 29.22 -15.45
C ARG A 22 4.91 28.78 -15.96
N THR A 23 4.75 28.56 -17.25
CA THR A 23 3.52 27.99 -17.81
C THR A 23 3.51 26.47 -17.63
N ALA A 24 2.33 25.89 -17.36
CA ALA A 24 2.15 24.44 -17.30
C ALA A 24 2.41 23.75 -18.64
N ASP A 25 2.51 22.41 -18.62
CA ASP A 25 2.55 21.60 -19.83
C ASP A 25 1.17 21.45 -20.48
N ALA A 26 1.15 20.95 -21.72
CA ALA A 26 -0.10 20.65 -22.41
C ALA A 26 -0.96 19.67 -21.59
N PRO A 27 -2.29 19.84 -21.54
CA PRO A 27 -3.09 20.72 -22.41
C PRO A 27 -3.38 22.12 -21.84
N PHE A 28 -2.84 22.48 -20.67
CA PHE A 28 -3.15 23.71 -19.91
C PHE A 28 -2.10 24.83 -20.09
N ASN A 29 -1.33 24.76 -21.18
CA ASN A 29 -0.14 25.57 -21.42
C ASN A 29 -0.36 26.85 -22.22
N ALA A 30 -1.60 27.20 -22.54
CA ALA A 30 -1.89 28.36 -23.39
C ALA A 30 -3.29 28.90 -23.16
N GLU A 31 -3.44 30.21 -23.40
CA GLU A 31 -4.71 30.91 -23.47
C GLU A 31 -5.50 30.49 -24.72
N LYS A 32 -6.16 29.33 -24.63
CA LYS A 32 -7.08 28.83 -25.65
C LYS A 32 -8.43 29.53 -25.55
N ALA A 33 -9.27 29.36 -26.57
CA ALA A 33 -10.61 29.94 -26.59
C ALA A 33 -11.42 29.53 -25.36
N GLY A 34 -11.95 30.53 -24.63
CA GLY A 34 -12.80 30.33 -23.47
C GLY A 34 -12.07 30.27 -22.12
N VAL A 35 -10.73 30.37 -22.09
CA VAL A 35 -9.99 30.49 -20.83
C VAL A 35 -10.38 31.79 -20.14
N ASP A 36 -10.80 31.69 -18.89
CA ASP A 36 -11.33 32.80 -18.07
C ASP A 36 -10.79 32.78 -16.63
N VAL A 37 -9.89 31.84 -16.30
CA VAL A 37 -9.14 31.79 -15.04
C VAL A 37 -7.80 31.06 -15.19
N ILE A 38 -6.77 31.58 -14.54
CA ILE A 38 -5.47 30.92 -14.39
C ILE A 38 -5.38 30.38 -12.96
N LEU A 39 -5.18 29.08 -12.79
CA LEU A 39 -4.80 28.51 -11.50
C LEU A 39 -3.28 28.49 -11.39
N ARG A 40 -2.73 29.11 -10.36
CA ARG A 40 -1.28 29.13 -10.09
C ARG A 40 -0.96 28.17 -8.97
N SER A 41 -0.13 27.16 -9.23
CA SER A 41 0.33 26.21 -8.21
C SER A 41 1.29 26.86 -7.20
N SER A 42 1.55 26.17 -6.09
CA SER A 42 2.47 26.64 -5.05
C SER A 42 3.92 26.78 -5.54
N ASP A 43 4.34 25.95 -6.50
CA ASP A 43 5.64 26.02 -7.21
C ASP A 43 5.62 27.00 -8.41
N LYS A 44 4.65 27.93 -8.42
CA LYS A 44 4.54 29.04 -9.39
C LYS A 44 4.37 28.58 -10.83
N VAL A 45 3.45 27.66 -11.06
CA VAL A 45 3.06 27.20 -12.40
C VAL A 45 1.66 27.62 -12.74
N ASP A 46 1.51 28.29 -13.88
CA ASP A 46 0.25 28.83 -14.35
C ASP A 46 -0.45 27.83 -15.28
N PHE A 47 -1.65 27.41 -14.88
CA PHE A 47 -2.55 26.54 -15.62
C PHE A 47 -3.70 27.37 -16.20
N TYR A 48 -3.78 27.44 -17.53
CA TYR A 48 -4.86 28.12 -18.23
C TYR A 48 -6.12 27.25 -18.24
N THR A 49 -7.17 27.70 -17.54
CA THR A 49 -8.36 26.88 -17.22
C THR A 49 -9.68 27.65 -17.42
N HIS A 50 -10.79 26.96 -17.17
CA HIS A 50 -12.16 27.42 -17.45
C HIS A 50 -12.98 27.31 -16.17
N LYS A 51 -13.53 28.43 -15.69
CA LYS A 51 -14.38 28.50 -14.49
C LYS A 51 -15.55 27.55 -14.62
N LEU A 52 -16.22 27.53 -15.78
CA LEU A 52 -17.36 26.64 -16.03
C LEU A 52 -17.01 25.16 -15.78
N VAL A 53 -15.89 24.67 -16.30
CA VAL A 53 -15.49 23.26 -16.13
C VAL A 53 -15.19 22.97 -14.66
N LEU A 54 -14.45 23.87 -14.00
CA LEU A 54 -14.12 23.74 -12.58
C LEU A 54 -15.38 23.77 -11.69
N SER A 55 -16.32 24.68 -11.95
CA SER A 55 -17.59 24.78 -11.20
C SER A 55 -18.48 23.55 -11.40
N LEU A 56 -18.54 23.00 -12.62
CA LEU A 56 -19.28 21.75 -12.87
C LEU A 56 -18.65 20.54 -12.17
N ALA A 57 -17.34 20.57 -11.97
CA ALA A 57 -16.59 19.48 -11.35
C ALA A 57 -16.50 19.57 -9.82
N SER A 58 -16.82 20.73 -9.24
CA SER A 58 -16.53 21.06 -7.84
C SER A 58 -17.49 22.12 -7.31
N PRO A 59 -18.32 21.79 -6.30
CA PRO A 59 -19.12 22.78 -5.56
C PRO A 59 -18.25 23.88 -4.91
N PHE A 60 -17.03 23.52 -4.49
CA PHE A 60 -16.07 24.48 -3.97
C PHE A 60 -15.73 25.55 -5.01
N PHE A 61 -15.39 25.16 -6.25
CA PHE A 61 -15.08 26.14 -7.30
C PHE A 61 -16.33 26.88 -7.80
N GLU A 62 -17.50 26.24 -7.81
CA GLU A 62 -18.77 26.92 -8.08
C GLU A 62 -18.98 28.10 -7.12
N THR A 63 -18.80 27.89 -5.82
CA THR A 63 -18.96 28.95 -4.82
C THR A 63 -17.80 29.95 -4.81
N ALA A 64 -16.56 29.50 -4.96
CA ALA A 64 -15.38 30.35 -4.92
C ALA A 64 -15.36 31.41 -6.02
N PHE A 65 -15.87 31.09 -7.22
CA PHE A 65 -15.91 32.05 -8.33
C PHE A 65 -17.06 33.05 -8.29
N LEU A 66 -18.03 32.88 -7.39
CA LEU A 66 -19.09 33.87 -7.16
C LEU A 66 -18.62 35.05 -6.31
N VAL A 67 -17.52 34.88 -5.57
CA VAL A 67 -16.93 35.94 -4.74
C VAL A 67 -16.21 36.95 -5.65
N PRO A 68 -16.57 38.25 -5.61
CA PRO A 68 -15.88 39.26 -6.39
C PRO A 68 -14.40 39.32 -5.99
N GLN A 69 -13.49 39.09 -6.94
CA GLN A 69 -12.07 39.32 -6.70
C GLN A 69 -11.76 40.82 -6.75
N PRO A 70 -10.86 41.33 -5.90
CA PRO A 70 -10.41 42.70 -6.00
C PRO A 70 -9.75 42.91 -7.36
N THR A 71 -10.35 43.74 -8.21
CA THR A 71 -9.72 44.19 -9.45
C THR A 71 -8.59 45.13 -9.09
N ASP A 72 -7.35 44.67 -9.28
CA ASP A 72 -6.22 45.58 -9.44
C ASP A 72 -6.57 46.53 -10.58
N GLY A 73 -6.47 47.85 -10.36
CA GLY A 73 -6.96 48.92 -11.25
C GLY A 73 -6.33 49.02 -12.65
N SER A 74 -5.83 47.91 -13.19
CA SER A 74 -5.41 47.73 -14.56
C SER A 74 -6.61 47.89 -15.51
N THR A 75 -6.44 48.77 -16.49
CA THR A 75 -7.45 49.12 -17.50
C THR A 75 -7.54 48.09 -18.63
N THR A 76 -6.84 46.95 -18.51
CA THR A 76 -6.84 45.86 -19.49
C THR A 76 -7.52 44.62 -18.89
N PRO A 77 -8.40 43.93 -19.64
CA PRO A 77 -9.02 42.69 -19.17
C PRO A 77 -7.97 41.59 -19.14
N SER A 78 -7.22 41.47 -18.04
CA SER A 78 -6.34 40.33 -17.78
C SER A 78 -7.14 39.18 -17.17
N ILE A 79 -6.86 37.95 -17.58
CA ILE A 79 -7.44 36.75 -16.96
C ILE A 79 -7.06 36.72 -15.48
N PRO A 80 -8.01 36.52 -14.54
CA PRO A 80 -7.70 36.47 -13.12
C PRO A 80 -6.82 35.27 -12.79
N VAL A 81 -5.83 35.49 -11.92
CA VAL A 81 -4.93 34.45 -11.42
C VAL A 81 -5.33 34.09 -9.99
N VAL A 82 -5.51 32.81 -9.73
CA VAL A 82 -5.86 32.26 -8.40
C VAL A 82 -4.73 31.36 -7.93
N ASP A 83 -4.06 31.75 -6.85
CA ASP A 83 -3.06 30.90 -6.20
C ASP A 83 -3.74 29.72 -5.49
N ILE A 84 -3.16 28.53 -5.68
CA ILE A 84 -3.63 27.24 -5.20
C ILE A 84 -2.44 26.56 -4.49
N PRO A 85 -2.62 25.95 -3.30
CA PRO A 85 -1.50 25.44 -2.51
C PRO A 85 -0.93 24.10 -3.03
N GLU A 86 -1.65 23.38 -3.87
CA GLU A 86 -1.14 22.18 -4.54
C GLU A 86 0.00 22.54 -5.49
N ASP A 87 1.01 21.68 -5.55
CA ASP A 87 2.08 21.81 -6.54
C ASP A 87 1.56 21.51 -7.96
N SER A 88 2.39 21.82 -8.95
CA SER A 88 2.03 21.65 -10.36
C SER A 88 1.76 20.21 -10.77
N HIS A 89 2.39 19.22 -10.11
CA HIS A 89 2.17 17.82 -10.40
C HIS A 89 0.78 17.38 -9.94
N ALA A 90 0.45 17.64 -8.68
CA ALA A 90 -0.86 17.34 -8.10
C ALA A 90 -1.99 18.09 -8.82
N LEU A 91 -1.82 19.38 -9.09
CA LEU A 91 -2.80 20.18 -9.82
C LEU A 91 -2.99 19.69 -11.26
N GLY A 92 -1.90 19.33 -11.95
CA GLY A 92 -1.96 18.76 -13.29
C GLY A 92 -2.75 17.44 -13.35
N LEU A 93 -2.53 16.53 -12.39
CA LEU A 93 -3.31 15.30 -12.28
C LEU A 93 -4.79 15.59 -11.97
N LEU A 94 -5.06 16.46 -11.00
CA LEU A 94 -6.42 16.83 -10.60
C LEU A 94 -7.24 17.40 -11.76
N LEU A 95 -6.67 18.35 -12.53
CA LEU A 95 -7.34 18.96 -13.67
C LEU A 95 -7.64 17.93 -14.77
N ARG A 96 -6.76 16.96 -15.00
CA ARG A 96 -7.00 15.90 -15.99
C ARG A 96 -8.15 14.96 -15.60
N CYS A 97 -8.53 14.92 -14.32
CA CYS A 97 -9.67 14.14 -13.85
C CYS A 97 -11.02 14.81 -14.17
N CYS A 98 -11.07 16.15 -14.30
CA CYS A 98 -12.33 16.86 -14.53
C CYS A 98 -12.50 17.42 -15.95
N TYR A 99 -11.42 17.57 -16.70
CA TYR A 99 -11.50 17.95 -18.10
C TYR A 99 -11.85 16.75 -18.99
N PRO A 100 -12.52 16.97 -20.14
CA PRO A 100 -12.87 15.91 -21.10
C PRO A 100 -11.62 15.43 -21.86
N LEU A 101 -10.72 14.77 -21.12
CA LEU A 101 -9.42 14.27 -21.55
C LEU A 101 -9.32 12.80 -21.16
N ARG A 102 -8.25 12.14 -21.61
CA ARG A 102 -7.90 10.83 -21.05
C ARG A 102 -7.58 11.01 -19.56
N PRO A 103 -8.23 10.27 -18.64
CA PRO A 103 -7.92 10.30 -17.22
C PRO A 103 -6.42 10.05 -16.99
N PRO A 104 -5.81 10.68 -15.97
CA PRO A 104 -4.42 10.41 -15.63
C PRO A 104 -4.27 8.97 -15.12
N THR A 105 -3.12 8.38 -15.38
CA THR A 105 -2.71 7.15 -14.70
C THR A 105 -1.97 7.56 -13.44
N LEU A 106 -2.44 7.10 -12.27
CA LEU A 106 -1.78 7.34 -11.00
C LEU A 106 -0.85 6.16 -10.73
N SER A 107 0.42 6.33 -11.08
CA SER A 107 1.42 5.26 -11.11
C SER A 107 2.02 4.93 -9.75
N THR A 108 1.90 5.85 -8.79
CA THR A 108 2.49 5.70 -7.45
C THR A 108 1.46 5.96 -6.36
N LEU A 109 1.68 5.40 -5.17
CA LEU A 109 0.86 5.70 -4.01
C LEU A 109 0.87 7.20 -3.66
N ALA A 110 2.01 7.88 -3.89
CA ALA A 110 2.13 9.32 -3.71
C ALA A 110 1.19 10.09 -4.65
N ASP A 111 1.08 9.70 -5.92
CA ASP A 111 0.13 10.30 -6.87
C ASP A 111 -1.32 10.13 -6.40
N VAL A 112 -1.67 8.90 -5.98
CA VAL A 112 -3.01 8.58 -5.47
C VAL A 112 -3.35 9.44 -4.26
N ARG A 113 -2.41 9.56 -3.32
CA ARG A 113 -2.54 10.37 -2.12
C ARG A 113 -2.74 11.85 -2.44
N CYS A 114 -1.91 12.43 -3.29
CA CYS A 114 -1.99 13.84 -3.66
C CYS A 114 -3.33 14.15 -4.35
N VAL A 115 -3.76 13.33 -5.30
CA VAL A 115 -5.04 13.50 -6.00
C VAL A 115 -6.22 13.30 -5.05
N LEU A 116 -6.19 12.27 -4.20
CA LEU A 116 -7.27 12.01 -3.24
C LEU A 116 -7.43 13.18 -2.24
N HIS A 117 -6.31 13.68 -1.70
CA HIS A 117 -6.34 14.80 -0.76
C HIS A 117 -6.92 16.07 -1.42
N ALA A 118 -6.46 16.40 -2.62
CA ALA A 118 -6.98 17.55 -3.38
C ALA A 118 -8.45 17.34 -3.78
N ALA A 119 -8.84 16.13 -4.18
CA ALA A 119 -10.22 15.80 -4.54
C ALA A 119 -11.18 15.95 -3.36
N LEU A 120 -10.77 15.55 -2.15
CA LEU A 120 -11.56 15.75 -0.94
C LEU A 120 -11.65 17.23 -0.56
N LYS A 121 -10.54 17.96 -0.65
CA LYS A 121 -10.46 19.39 -0.33
C LYS A 121 -11.32 20.26 -1.26
N TYR A 122 -11.33 19.93 -2.55
CA TYR A 122 -12.09 20.65 -3.57
C TYR A 122 -13.42 19.99 -3.91
N GLU A 123 -13.84 18.96 -3.18
CA GLU A 123 -15.12 18.27 -3.39
C GLU A 123 -15.30 17.80 -4.85
N MET A 124 -14.26 17.19 -5.43
CA MET A 124 -14.20 16.72 -6.82
C MET A 124 -14.41 15.20 -6.91
N ASP A 125 -15.67 14.78 -7.04
CA ASP A 125 -16.04 13.36 -7.04
C ASP A 125 -15.38 12.53 -8.16
N ALA A 126 -15.24 13.10 -9.36
CA ALA A 126 -14.59 12.43 -10.49
C ALA A 126 -13.11 12.13 -10.19
N ALA A 127 -12.38 13.09 -9.61
CA ALA A 127 -10.99 12.92 -9.21
C ALA A 127 -10.85 11.92 -8.06
N ARG A 128 -11.78 11.97 -7.09
CA ARG A 128 -11.85 11.00 -5.99
C ARG A 128 -12.03 9.58 -6.54
N ALA A 129 -12.96 9.37 -7.46
CA ALA A 129 -13.21 8.05 -8.06
C ALA A 129 -11.97 7.50 -8.80
N VAL A 130 -11.25 8.35 -9.53
CA VAL A 130 -9.98 7.98 -10.19
C VAL A 130 -8.93 7.57 -9.17
N ALA A 131 -8.77 8.33 -8.08
CA ALA A 131 -7.81 8.00 -7.02
C ALA A 131 -8.17 6.66 -6.32
N GLU A 132 -9.42 6.49 -5.92
CA GLU A 132 -9.87 5.28 -5.23
C GLU A 132 -9.81 4.01 -6.09
N THR A 133 -9.95 4.13 -7.42
CA THR A 133 -9.83 2.99 -8.33
C THR A 133 -8.37 2.62 -8.56
N SER A 134 -7.48 3.62 -8.65
CA SER A 134 -6.04 3.42 -8.85
C SER A 134 -5.33 2.76 -7.66
N LEU A 135 -5.93 2.76 -6.46
CA LEU A 135 -5.36 2.10 -5.27
C LEU A 135 -5.01 0.61 -5.49
N LYS A 136 -5.77 -0.09 -6.35
CA LYS A 136 -5.49 -1.50 -6.66
C LYS A 136 -4.25 -1.67 -7.54
N ASP A 137 -3.95 -0.69 -8.38
CA ASP A 137 -2.84 -0.74 -9.32
C ASP A 137 -1.50 -0.50 -8.64
N VAL A 138 -1.51 0.20 -7.50
CA VAL A 138 -0.31 0.55 -6.70
C VAL A 138 -0.17 -0.29 -5.42
N VAL A 139 -1.00 -1.32 -5.23
CA VAL A 139 -1.03 -2.13 -3.99
C VAL A 139 0.30 -2.81 -3.67
N ASP A 140 1.08 -3.16 -4.69
CA ASP A 140 2.36 -3.87 -4.51
C ASP A 140 3.51 -2.91 -4.15
N GLU A 141 3.36 -1.59 -4.32
CA GLU A 141 4.36 -0.58 -3.93
C GLU A 141 4.42 -0.40 -2.41
N ASP A 142 3.26 -0.15 -1.80
CA ASP A 142 3.11 -0.03 -0.35
C ASP A 142 1.73 -0.59 0.07
N PRO A 143 1.66 -1.91 0.34
CA PRO A 143 0.40 -2.54 0.71
C PRO A 143 -0.15 -2.02 2.04
N VAL A 144 0.71 -1.58 2.98
CA VAL A 144 0.27 -1.03 4.27
C VAL A 144 -0.38 0.34 4.06
N GLY A 145 0.24 1.18 3.23
CA GLY A 145 -0.30 2.49 2.89
C GLY A 145 -1.59 2.39 2.10
N VAL A 146 -1.68 1.48 1.13
CA VAL A 146 -2.93 1.21 0.39
C VAL A 146 -4.02 0.69 1.32
N PHE A 147 -3.69 -0.17 2.30
CA PHE A 147 -4.64 -0.59 3.33
C PHE A 147 -5.15 0.62 4.13
N ALA A 148 -4.26 1.49 4.58
CA ALA A 148 -4.58 2.68 5.37
C ALA A 148 -5.48 3.66 4.60
N ILE A 149 -5.16 3.95 3.33
CA ILE A 149 -6.00 4.80 2.47
C ILE A 149 -7.33 4.11 2.17
N GLY A 150 -7.33 2.81 1.90
CA GLY A 150 -8.56 2.03 1.69
C GLY A 150 -9.53 2.16 2.87
N CYS A 151 -9.02 2.11 4.12
CA CYS A 151 -9.83 2.33 5.31
C CYS A 151 -10.41 3.73 5.37
N LYS A 152 -9.62 4.77 5.07
CA LYS A 152 -10.07 6.18 5.05
C LYS A 152 -11.17 6.40 3.99
N CYS A 153 -11.07 5.73 2.85
CA CYS A 153 -12.06 5.78 1.76
C CYS A 153 -13.26 4.84 1.95
N ASN A 154 -13.31 4.06 3.03
CA ASN A 154 -14.32 3.01 3.23
C ASN A 154 -14.39 1.98 2.07
N ARG A 155 -13.23 1.67 1.47
CA ARG A 155 -13.08 0.75 0.33
C ARG A 155 -12.63 -0.62 0.80
N GLU A 156 -13.59 -1.39 1.28
CA GLU A 156 -13.35 -2.73 1.83
C GLU A 156 -12.66 -3.67 0.82
N ASP A 157 -12.99 -3.57 -0.46
CA ASP A 157 -12.37 -4.37 -1.52
C ASP A 157 -10.87 -4.09 -1.68
N VAL A 158 -10.45 -2.84 -1.47
CA VAL A 158 -9.04 -2.42 -1.47
C VAL A 158 -8.36 -2.90 -0.18
N CYS A 159 -8.99 -2.72 0.98
CA CYS A 159 -8.45 -3.19 2.26
C CYS A 159 -8.19 -4.70 2.24
N GLN A 160 -9.13 -5.50 1.73
CA GLN A 160 -8.95 -6.94 1.64
C GLN A 160 -7.87 -7.36 0.66
N LEU A 161 -7.75 -6.65 -0.48
CA LEU A 161 -6.66 -6.89 -1.42
C LEU A 161 -5.31 -6.61 -0.79
N ALA A 162 -5.15 -5.44 -0.16
CA ALA A 162 -3.94 -5.04 0.52
C ALA A 162 -3.58 -5.99 1.69
N ALA A 163 -4.56 -6.36 2.52
CA ALA A 163 -4.38 -7.30 3.62
C ALA A 163 -3.84 -8.66 3.13
N LYS A 164 -4.32 -9.17 1.98
CA LYS A 164 -3.78 -10.39 1.36
C LYS A 164 -2.33 -10.22 0.92
N ARG A 165 -1.97 -9.08 0.32
CA ARG A 165 -0.57 -8.79 -0.05
C ARG A 165 0.35 -8.72 1.18
N LEU A 166 -0.16 -8.24 2.31
CA LEU A 166 0.57 -8.16 3.57
C LEU A 166 0.92 -9.51 4.19
N LEU A 167 0.31 -10.62 3.77
CA LEU A 167 0.68 -11.97 4.22
C LEU A 167 2.09 -12.38 3.74
N ALA A 168 2.62 -11.72 2.71
CA ALA A 168 3.98 -11.93 2.23
C ALA A 168 5.04 -11.30 3.15
N TYR A 169 4.63 -10.44 4.08
CA TYR A 169 5.53 -9.62 4.89
C TYR A 169 5.32 -9.89 6.39
N SER A 170 6.37 -9.61 7.17
CA SER A 170 6.29 -9.68 8.61
C SER A 170 5.57 -8.47 9.17
N LEU A 171 4.80 -8.65 10.25
CA LEU A 171 4.17 -7.54 10.95
C LEU A 171 5.17 -6.47 11.44
N GLN A 172 6.41 -6.85 11.73
CA GLN A 172 7.44 -5.90 12.17
C GLN A 172 8.00 -5.04 11.02
N SER A 173 7.78 -5.43 9.77
CA SER A 173 8.27 -4.68 8.60
C SER A 173 7.22 -3.72 8.03
N PHE A 174 6.06 -3.57 8.68
CA PHE A 174 5.01 -2.67 8.21
C PHE A 174 5.43 -1.22 8.49
N GLU A 175 5.70 -0.47 7.43
CA GLU A 175 6.09 0.94 7.50
C GLU A 175 5.42 1.69 6.35
N SER A 176 4.75 2.80 6.68
CA SER A 176 4.13 3.70 5.69
C SER A 176 3.80 5.03 6.34
N GLU A 177 3.97 6.13 5.61
CA GLU A 177 3.54 7.46 6.05
C GLU A 177 2.03 7.52 6.30
N GLU A 178 1.25 6.70 5.58
CA GLU A 178 -0.21 6.72 5.64
C GLU A 178 -0.81 6.23 6.95
N LEU A 179 0.00 5.48 7.73
CA LEU A 179 -0.37 4.98 9.05
C LEU A 179 -0.64 6.11 10.06
N HIS A 180 -0.02 7.28 9.91
CA HIS A 180 -0.24 8.43 10.81
C HIS A 180 -1.72 8.85 10.90
N GLY A 181 -2.47 8.67 9.80
CA GLY A 181 -3.89 8.99 9.74
C GLY A 181 -4.82 7.81 9.95
N LEU A 182 -4.29 6.60 10.20
CA LEU A 182 -5.10 5.41 10.40
C LEU A 182 -5.46 5.24 11.87
N SER A 183 -6.73 4.94 12.17
CA SER A 183 -7.11 4.63 13.54
C SER A 183 -6.52 3.29 13.97
N ALA A 184 -6.23 3.14 15.26
CA ALA A 184 -5.67 1.90 15.80
C ALA A 184 -6.61 0.68 15.61
N TYR A 185 -7.90 0.90 15.37
CA TYR A 185 -8.91 -0.15 15.35
C TYR A 185 -8.85 -1.05 14.09
N PRO A 186 -8.92 -0.54 12.83
CA PRO A 186 -8.69 -1.34 11.63
C PRO A 186 -7.30 -1.99 11.62
N TYR A 187 -6.28 -1.27 12.11
CA TYR A 187 -4.93 -1.81 12.24
C TYR A 187 -4.89 -3.01 13.20
N ASN A 188 -5.50 -2.91 14.37
CA ASN A 188 -5.60 -4.03 15.31
C ASN A 188 -6.35 -5.24 14.73
N LYS A 189 -7.42 -5.02 13.95
CA LYS A 189 -8.12 -6.10 13.22
C LYS A 189 -7.19 -6.80 12.21
N LEU A 190 -6.41 -6.02 11.45
CA LEU A 190 -5.41 -6.55 10.52
C LEU A 190 -4.37 -7.39 11.24
N MET A 191 -3.81 -6.89 12.34
CA MET A 191 -2.82 -7.60 13.16
C MET A 191 -3.35 -8.92 13.69
N GLN A 192 -4.57 -8.94 14.23
CA GLN A 192 -5.21 -10.17 14.73
C GLN A 192 -5.50 -11.17 13.61
N TRP A 193 -5.95 -10.70 12.44
CA TRP A 193 -6.17 -11.57 11.30
C TRP A 193 -4.86 -12.14 10.74
N HIS A 194 -3.81 -11.33 10.61
CA HIS A 194 -2.48 -11.78 10.18
C HIS A 194 -1.91 -12.83 11.15
N ALA A 195 -2.01 -12.61 12.47
CA ALA A 195 -1.58 -13.58 13.47
C ALA A 195 -2.34 -14.93 13.40
N ARG A 196 -3.65 -14.89 13.10
CA ARG A 196 -4.44 -16.12 12.84
C ARG A 196 -3.94 -16.83 11.58
N CYS A 197 -3.59 -16.08 10.54
CA CYS A 197 -2.97 -16.64 9.33
C CYS A 197 -1.62 -17.29 9.63
N CYS A 198 -0.74 -16.64 10.42
CA CYS A 198 0.53 -17.22 10.89
C CYS A 198 0.32 -18.53 11.67
N THR A 199 -0.68 -18.56 12.55
CA THR A 199 -1.01 -19.75 13.33
C THR A 199 -1.47 -20.89 12.41
N ALA A 200 -2.33 -20.59 11.44
CA ALA A 200 -2.84 -21.57 10.49
C ALA A 200 -1.73 -22.10 9.56
N ALA A 201 -0.91 -21.20 9.01
CA ALA A 201 0.22 -21.52 8.16
C ALA A 201 1.25 -22.38 8.90
N SER A 202 1.75 -21.93 10.06
CA SER A 202 2.75 -22.68 10.84
C SER A 202 2.23 -24.02 11.36
N GLY A 203 0.93 -24.15 11.64
CA GLY A 203 0.31 -25.43 12.01
C GLY A 203 0.36 -26.49 10.90
N THR A 204 0.47 -26.07 9.64
CA THR A 204 0.55 -26.98 8.47
C THR A 204 1.78 -27.87 8.52
N THR A 205 2.90 -27.38 9.07
CA THR A 205 4.15 -28.16 9.15
C THR A 205 4.08 -29.32 10.16
N SER A 206 3.14 -29.28 11.10
CA SER A 206 2.89 -30.32 12.11
C SER A 206 1.86 -31.36 11.65
N ARG A 207 1.02 -31.01 10.67
CA ARG A 207 0.04 -31.90 10.08
C ARG A 207 0.72 -32.90 9.14
N ARG A 208 0.24 -34.14 9.07
CA ARG A 208 0.83 -35.22 8.25
C ARG A 208 -0.12 -35.73 7.16
N ASP A 209 -1.35 -35.25 7.13
CA ASP A 209 -2.42 -35.65 6.22
C ASP A 209 -2.15 -35.21 4.77
N TRP A 210 -1.64 -34.00 4.56
CA TRP A 210 -1.44 -33.42 3.22
C TRP A 210 -0.26 -34.00 2.44
N PHE A 211 0.67 -34.73 3.08
CA PHE A 211 1.83 -35.37 2.42
C PHE A 211 2.03 -36.84 2.81
N ARG A 212 1.00 -37.49 3.35
CA ARG A 212 1.04 -38.92 3.75
C ARG A 212 1.46 -39.85 2.61
N ASN A 213 1.03 -39.53 1.39
CA ASN A 213 1.26 -40.36 0.20
C ASN A 213 2.55 -39.98 -0.54
N CYS A 214 3.32 -39.01 -0.04
CA CYS A 214 4.59 -38.66 -0.63
C CYS A 214 5.66 -39.67 -0.19
N GLU A 215 6.60 -39.95 -1.09
CA GLU A 215 7.77 -40.81 -0.83
C GLU A 215 8.73 -40.25 0.25
N VAL A 216 8.36 -39.16 0.92
CA VAL A 216 9.11 -38.54 2.02
C VAL A 216 8.67 -39.04 3.40
N LEU A 217 7.58 -39.82 3.47
CA LEU A 217 7.08 -40.46 4.70
C LEU A 217 6.93 -41.98 4.49
N THR A 218 7.30 -42.75 5.51
CA THR A 218 7.02 -44.19 5.57
C THR A 218 6.54 -44.59 6.97
N ASN A 219 5.66 -45.60 7.03
CA ASN A 219 5.09 -46.17 8.25
C ASN A 219 5.75 -47.50 8.66
N GLY A 220 6.82 -47.91 7.97
CA GLY A 220 7.51 -49.18 8.20
C GLY A 220 8.99 -49.03 8.51
N THR A 221 9.61 -50.05 9.12
CA THR A 221 11.07 -50.16 9.28
C THR A 221 11.72 -50.39 7.92
N GLY A 222 11.77 -49.33 7.11
CA GLY A 222 12.48 -49.31 5.85
C GLY A 222 13.94 -49.64 6.12
N ASN A 223 14.35 -50.85 5.72
CA ASN A 223 15.67 -51.39 5.98
C ASN A 223 16.69 -50.66 5.08
N CYS A 224 17.04 -49.42 5.42
CA CYS A 224 18.19 -48.76 4.83
C CYS A 224 19.43 -49.50 5.31
N SER A 225 20.04 -50.25 4.40
CA SER A 225 21.36 -50.88 4.57
C SER A 225 22.50 -49.87 4.83
N SER A 226 22.21 -48.56 4.91
CA SER A 226 23.15 -47.47 5.19
C SER A 226 22.91 -46.74 6.53
N GLY A 227 21.97 -47.18 7.38
CA GLY A 227 21.95 -46.85 8.81
C GLY A 227 21.58 -45.43 9.27
N VAL A 228 21.24 -44.47 8.40
CA VAL A 228 20.97 -43.07 8.85
C VAL A 228 19.83 -42.34 8.10
N CYS A 229 19.19 -42.96 7.11
CA CYS A 229 18.33 -42.23 6.17
C CYS A 229 16.95 -41.80 6.74
N TRP A 230 16.30 -42.62 7.58
CA TRP A 230 14.92 -42.45 8.02
C TRP A 230 14.85 -42.29 9.54
N VAL A 231 14.43 -41.12 10.01
CA VAL A 231 14.42 -40.74 11.42
C VAL A 231 13.00 -40.41 11.86
N ARG A 232 12.67 -40.73 13.11
CA ARG A 232 11.40 -40.33 13.73
C ARG A 232 11.35 -38.82 13.93
N ASP A 233 10.15 -38.27 13.97
CA ASP A 233 9.96 -36.89 14.37
C ASP A 233 10.50 -36.69 15.81
N PRO A 234 11.54 -35.86 16.01
CA PRO A 234 12.10 -35.62 17.35
C PRO A 234 11.12 -34.94 18.32
N LEU A 235 10.03 -34.38 17.81
CA LEU A 235 9.01 -33.66 18.57
C LEU A 235 7.70 -34.44 18.75
N ALA A 236 7.60 -35.66 18.21
CA ALA A 236 6.43 -36.50 18.44
C ALA A 236 6.44 -37.04 19.89
N ASP A 237 5.36 -36.79 20.64
CA ASP A 237 5.14 -37.39 21.94
C ASP A 237 5.26 -38.91 21.85
N SER A 238 6.08 -39.50 22.72
CA SER A 238 6.37 -40.93 22.77
C SER A 238 5.15 -41.82 23.01
N GLU A 239 4.00 -41.24 23.35
CA GLU A 239 2.78 -41.94 23.74
C GLU A 239 1.72 -42.04 22.62
N ARG A 240 1.86 -41.32 21.48
CA ARG A 240 0.95 -41.45 20.34
C ARG A 240 1.53 -42.36 19.25
N SER A 241 0.85 -43.48 19.00
CA SER A 241 1.16 -44.64 18.13
C SER A 241 1.41 -44.38 16.63
N ASP A 242 1.86 -43.20 16.23
CA ASP A 242 2.09 -42.88 14.83
C ASP A 242 3.60 -42.95 14.52
N GLN A 243 4.07 -44.17 14.22
CA GLN A 243 5.48 -44.50 13.94
C GLN A 243 5.95 -44.01 12.55
N TRP A 244 5.67 -42.74 12.21
CA TRP A 244 6.11 -42.17 10.95
C TRP A 244 7.61 -41.88 10.97
N LEU A 245 8.28 -42.33 9.92
CA LEU A 245 9.69 -42.06 9.66
C LEU A 245 9.78 -41.15 8.44
N ALA A 246 10.69 -40.18 8.47
CA ALA A 246 10.99 -39.31 7.34
C ALA A 246 12.49 -39.23 7.08
N HIS A 247 12.88 -38.76 5.89
CA HIS A 247 14.28 -38.45 5.62
C HIS A 247 14.84 -37.47 6.67
N GLN A 248 16.08 -37.67 7.13
CA GLN A 248 16.67 -36.84 8.20
C GLN A 248 16.63 -35.33 7.92
N ALA A 249 16.65 -34.93 6.65
CA ALA A 249 16.58 -33.53 6.24
C ALA A 249 15.17 -32.90 6.32
N LEU A 250 14.10 -33.72 6.36
CA LEU A 250 12.72 -33.23 6.37
C LEU A 250 12.37 -32.51 7.68
N TRP A 251 12.75 -33.06 8.83
CA TRP A 251 12.39 -32.47 10.13
C TRP A 251 13.01 -31.08 10.37
N PRO A 252 14.32 -30.86 10.12
CA PRO A 252 14.91 -29.53 10.18
C PRO A 252 14.25 -28.54 9.21
N TYR A 253 13.86 -29.00 8.02
CA TYR A 253 13.14 -28.17 7.06
C TYR A 253 11.76 -27.75 7.55
N LEU A 254 10.92 -28.69 7.99
CA LEU A 254 9.60 -28.38 8.53
C LEU A 254 9.68 -27.45 9.74
N ARG A 255 10.73 -27.58 10.58
CA ARG A 255 10.99 -26.66 11.69
C ARG A 255 11.36 -25.25 11.20
N ARG A 256 12.25 -25.11 10.20
CA ARG A 256 12.60 -23.80 9.61
C ARG A 256 11.37 -23.16 8.95
N ALA A 257 10.61 -23.92 8.18
CA ALA A 257 9.36 -23.47 7.58
C ALA A 257 8.35 -23.03 8.66
N GLN A 258 8.23 -23.77 9.77
CA GLN A 258 7.35 -23.40 10.87
C GLN A 258 7.73 -22.03 11.47
N LEU A 259 9.03 -21.79 11.69
CA LEU A 259 9.53 -20.53 12.24
C LEU A 259 9.30 -19.37 11.27
N ALA A 260 9.56 -19.55 9.97
CA ALA A 260 9.30 -18.52 8.96
C ALA A 260 7.80 -18.18 8.86
N LEU A 261 6.93 -19.19 8.91
CA LEU A 261 5.48 -19.02 8.84
C LEU A 261 4.86 -18.37 10.07
N GLN A 262 5.57 -18.31 11.20
CA GLN A 262 5.12 -17.57 12.39
C GLN A 262 5.17 -16.05 12.17
N SER A 263 6.08 -15.58 11.31
CA SER A 263 6.21 -14.16 10.95
C SER A 263 5.56 -13.81 9.62
N CYS A 264 5.63 -14.72 8.63
CA CYS A 264 5.19 -14.47 7.25
C CYS A 264 4.30 -15.62 6.76
N PRO A 265 2.97 -15.50 6.82
CA PRO A 265 2.02 -16.57 6.48
C PRO A 265 1.80 -16.71 4.96
N SER A 266 2.88 -16.86 4.18
CA SER A 266 2.78 -17.07 2.73
C SER A 266 3.77 -18.11 2.23
N SER A 267 3.40 -18.78 1.13
CA SER A 267 4.26 -19.69 0.38
C SER A 267 5.51 -19.04 -0.23
N VAL A 268 5.52 -17.70 -0.32
CA VAL A 268 6.62 -16.87 -0.88
C VAL A 268 7.75 -16.66 0.13
N SER A 269 7.50 -16.86 1.43
CA SER A 269 8.55 -16.87 2.45
C SER A 269 9.54 -18.04 2.24
N ASP A 270 10.69 -18.03 2.93
CA ASP A 270 11.89 -18.91 2.81
C ASP A 270 11.68 -20.45 2.68
N ILE A 271 10.45 -20.93 2.63
CA ILE A 271 10.02 -22.29 2.22
C ILE A 271 10.65 -22.72 0.88
N ALA A 272 10.85 -21.78 -0.07
CA ALA A 272 11.35 -22.09 -1.41
C ALA A 272 12.88 -22.29 -1.50
N SER A 273 13.65 -21.95 -0.46
CA SER A 273 15.09 -21.65 -0.60
C SER A 273 16.03 -22.87 -0.65
N GLU A 274 15.59 -24.09 -0.30
CA GLU A 274 16.51 -25.24 -0.30
C GLU A 274 15.92 -26.51 -0.93
N ALA A 275 16.70 -27.09 -1.83
CA ALA A 275 16.57 -28.46 -2.30
C ALA A 275 16.92 -29.45 -1.17
N VAL A 276 16.09 -29.49 -0.12
CA VAL A 276 16.31 -30.30 1.10
C VAL A 276 16.30 -31.80 0.81
N LEU A 277 15.69 -32.21 -0.31
CA LEU A 277 15.49 -33.61 -0.68
C LEU A 277 16.21 -33.98 -1.98
N GLY A 278 17.42 -33.45 -2.20
CA GLY A 278 18.27 -33.87 -3.32
C GLY A 278 17.62 -33.68 -4.70
N GLY A 279 17.06 -32.49 -4.97
CA GLY A 279 16.48 -32.12 -6.27
C GLY A 279 14.97 -32.24 -6.40
N ARG A 280 14.23 -32.57 -5.33
CA ARG A 280 12.75 -32.59 -5.35
C ARG A 280 12.17 -31.21 -5.01
N LEU A 281 12.10 -30.33 -6.02
CA LEU A 281 11.35 -29.07 -5.99
C LEU A 281 9.87 -29.29 -5.60
N ASP A 282 9.35 -30.50 -5.81
CA ASP A 282 7.95 -30.85 -5.56
C ASP A 282 7.49 -30.67 -4.11
N PHE A 283 8.33 -30.92 -3.10
CA PHE A 283 7.88 -30.90 -1.69
C PHE A 283 7.66 -29.48 -1.16
N SER A 284 8.56 -28.55 -1.48
CA SER A 284 8.40 -27.13 -1.09
C SER A 284 7.21 -26.50 -1.79
N GLU A 285 6.96 -26.85 -3.05
CA GLU A 285 5.74 -26.42 -3.76
C GLU A 285 4.47 -27.00 -3.15
N MET A 286 4.47 -28.29 -2.78
CA MET A 286 3.34 -28.92 -2.11
C MET A 286 3.04 -28.26 -0.76
N LEU A 287 4.09 -27.99 0.05
CA LEU A 287 3.94 -27.25 1.30
C LEU A 287 3.39 -25.85 1.05
N GLY A 288 3.92 -25.13 0.05
CA GLY A 288 3.45 -23.81 -0.33
C GLY A 288 1.95 -23.81 -0.70
N ARG A 289 1.51 -24.75 -1.54
CA ARG A 289 0.11 -24.88 -1.92
C ARG A 289 -0.79 -25.20 -0.73
N GLU A 290 -0.36 -26.06 0.18
CA GLU A 290 -1.14 -26.39 1.37
C GLU A 290 -1.21 -25.21 2.35
N VAL A 291 -0.10 -24.46 2.53
CA VAL A 291 -0.08 -23.23 3.31
C VAL A 291 -1.08 -22.23 2.74
N ASP A 292 -1.00 -21.95 1.43
CA ASP A 292 -1.91 -20.99 0.78
C ASP A 292 -3.37 -21.44 0.88
N ARG A 293 -3.63 -22.75 0.77
CA ARG A 293 -4.97 -23.34 0.95
C ARG A 293 -5.49 -23.08 2.37
N VAL A 294 -4.72 -23.45 3.40
CA VAL A 294 -5.12 -23.30 4.82
C VAL A 294 -5.27 -21.82 5.20
N VAL A 295 -4.39 -20.95 4.71
CA VAL A 295 -4.48 -19.50 4.93
C VAL A 295 -5.72 -18.92 4.24
N SER A 296 -6.09 -19.39 3.05
CA SER A 296 -7.29 -18.95 2.35
C SER A 296 -8.60 -19.32 3.08
N GLU A 297 -8.57 -20.34 3.93
CA GLU A 297 -9.70 -20.76 4.77
C GLU A 297 -9.88 -19.86 6.00
N VAL A 298 -8.89 -19.04 6.37
CA VAL A 298 -8.98 -18.11 7.50
C VAL A 298 -9.92 -16.95 7.14
N PRO A 299 -11.06 -16.78 7.83
CA PRO A 299 -12.03 -15.75 7.47
C PRO A 299 -11.43 -14.35 7.55
N ILE A 300 -11.43 -13.65 6.41
CA ILE A 300 -11.02 -12.26 6.33
C ILE A 300 -12.07 -11.38 7.04
N PRO A 301 -11.69 -10.60 8.07
CA PRO A 301 -12.64 -9.71 8.72
C PRO A 301 -12.96 -8.53 7.83
N LYS A 302 -14.08 -7.87 8.12
CA LYS A 302 -14.35 -6.55 7.57
C LYS A 302 -13.46 -5.50 8.26
N PHE A 303 -12.69 -4.76 7.49
CA PHE A 303 -11.74 -3.78 8.01
C PHE A 303 -12.35 -2.39 8.17
N CYS A 304 -13.13 -1.97 7.18
CA CYS A 304 -13.79 -0.68 7.20
C CYS A 304 -15.04 -0.73 8.09
N ASP A 305 -15.18 0.26 8.98
CA ASP A 305 -16.41 0.43 9.75
C ASP A 305 -17.41 1.23 8.93
N THR A 306 -18.66 0.77 8.90
CA THR A 306 -19.79 1.60 8.45
C THR A 306 -20.06 2.63 9.53
N LYS A 307 -19.49 3.81 9.39
CA LYS A 307 -20.01 5.00 10.07
C LYS A 307 -21.29 5.45 9.40
#